data_AF-A0A1Q3J0C2-F1
#
_entry.id   AF-A0A1Q3J0C2-F1
#
_cell.length_a   1.000
_cell.length_b   1.000
_cell.length_c   1.000
_cell.angle_alpha   90.00
_cell.angle_beta   90.00
_cell.angle_gamma   90.00
#
_symmetry.space_group_name_H-M   'P 1'
#
loop_
_entity.id
_entity.type
_entity.pdbx_description
1 polymer ?
#
loop_
_entity_poly.entity_id
_entity_poly.type
_entity_poly.pdbx_seq_one_letter_code
_entity_poly.pdbx_strand_id
1 'polypeptide(L)'
;MGSIQDPAVFLAARRASLAQFIVAQVHGVPVEELRKPTRGRPHVARARQISIHLARRVFDLNHRQLALEFGRDRSTVHHACCLIEGMRRQNDQFDSTLTWMETLLRRAAGMPQ
;
A
#
# COMPACT_ATOMS: atom_id res chain seq x y z
N MET A 1 -2.29 -11.70 -21.52
CA MET A 1 -1.03 -11.33 -20.83
C MET A 1 -0.76 -9.89 -21.24
N GLY A 2 -0.97 -8.91 -20.36
CA GLY A 2 -0.84 -7.49 -20.74
C GLY A 2 0.61 -7.15 -21.05
N SER A 3 0.87 -6.63 -22.24
CA SER A 3 2.19 -6.15 -22.66
C SER A 3 2.71 -5.11 -21.67
N ILE A 4 4.03 -5.02 -21.50
CA ILE A 4 4.73 -4.01 -20.66
C ILE A 4 4.33 -2.56 -21.05
N GLN A 5 3.68 -2.39 -22.21
CA GLN A 5 3.17 -1.13 -22.73
C GLN A 5 1.71 -0.79 -22.34
N ASP A 6 1.04 -1.58 -21.50
CA ASP A 6 -0.31 -1.26 -21.02
C ASP A 6 -0.27 -0.09 -20.01
N PRO A 7 -0.85 1.09 -20.35
CA PRO A 7 -0.84 2.25 -19.46
C PRO A 7 -1.48 1.98 -18.09
N ALA A 8 -2.45 1.07 -18.02
CA ALA A 8 -3.13 0.72 -16.76
C ALA A 8 -2.21 -0.09 -15.84
N VAL A 9 -1.37 -0.96 -16.40
CA VAL A 9 -0.37 -1.72 -15.65
C VAL A 9 0.69 -0.78 -15.09
N PHE A 10 1.22 0.14 -15.91
CA PHE A 10 2.18 1.13 -15.46
C PHE A 10 1.62 2.03 -14.34
N LEU A 11 0.37 2.46 -14.47
CA LEU A 11 -0.27 3.30 -13.46
C LEU A 11 -0.45 2.55 -12.12
N ALA A 12 -0.82 1.27 -12.15
CA ALA A 12 -0.93 0.44 -10.95
C ALA A 12 0.43 0.31 -10.25
N ALA A 13 1.50 -0.01 -10.99
CA ALA A 13 2.86 -0.12 -10.47
C ALA A 13 3.37 1.19 -9.86
N ARG A 14 3.15 2.33 -10.54
CA ARG A 14 3.51 3.65 -10.03
C ARG A 14 2.76 3.99 -8.74
N ARG A 15 1.46 3.71 -8.69
CA ARG A 15 0.61 3.94 -7.51
C ARG A 15 1.01 3.08 -6.32
N ALA A 16 1.28 1.79 -6.54
CA ALA A 16 1.78 0.90 -5.49
C ALA A 16 3.15 1.35 -4.98
N SER A 17 4.06 1.75 -5.89
CA SER A 17 5.38 2.28 -5.53
C SER A 17 5.30 3.57 -4.72
N LEU A 18 4.37 4.47 -5.07
CA LEU A 18 4.16 5.71 -4.32
C LEU A 18 3.64 5.45 -2.91
N ALA A 19 2.70 4.50 -2.76
CA ALA A 19 2.21 4.08 -1.44
C ALA A 19 3.33 3.48 -0.58
N GLN A 20 4.16 2.59 -1.16
CA GLN A 20 5.35 2.04 -0.49
C GLN A 20 6.32 3.14 -0.06
N PHE A 21 6.60 4.11 -0.93
CA PHE A 21 7.52 5.20 -0.63
C PHE A 21 7.03 6.05 0.55
N ILE A 22 5.78 6.52 0.52
CA ILE A 22 5.22 7.32 1.62
C ILE A 22 5.26 6.56 2.93
N VAL A 23 4.80 5.30 2.94
CA VAL A 23 4.78 4.48 4.15
C VAL A 23 6.19 4.18 4.67
N ALA A 24 7.14 3.92 3.77
CA ALA A 24 8.55 3.76 4.13
C ALA A 24 9.08 5.00 4.88
N GLN A 25 8.81 6.20 4.37
CA GLN A 25 9.25 7.45 5.02
C GLN A 25 8.59 7.65 6.39
N VAL A 26 7.27 7.47 6.49
CA VAL A 26 6.53 7.68 7.74
C VAL A 26 6.95 6.70 8.83
N HIS A 27 7.25 5.45 8.47
CA HIS A 27 7.61 4.40 9.42
C HIS A 27 9.12 4.21 9.61
N GLY A 28 9.97 5.01 8.95
CA GLY A 28 11.43 4.89 9.05
C GLY A 28 11.97 3.55 8.53
N VAL A 29 11.33 2.99 7.49
CA VAL A 29 11.70 1.70 6.91
C VAL A 29 12.31 1.94 5.52
N PRO A 30 13.46 1.33 5.17
CA PRO A 30 13.98 1.39 3.81
C PRO A 30 12.96 0.82 2.81
N VAL A 31 12.69 1.53 1.72
CA VAL A 31 11.65 1.11 0.76
C VAL A 31 11.97 -0.25 0.12
N GLU A 32 13.27 -0.57 0.01
CA GLU A 32 13.78 -1.84 -0.48
C GLU A 32 13.34 -3.00 0.42
N GLU A 33 13.29 -2.80 1.74
CA GLU A 33 12.79 -3.81 2.68
C GLU A 33 11.31 -4.12 2.45
N LEU A 34 10.50 -3.12 2.09
CA LEU A 34 9.09 -3.34 1.75
C LEU A 34 8.92 -4.17 0.47
N ARG A 35 9.87 -4.09 -0.46
CA ARG A 35 9.84 -4.81 -1.75
C ARG A 35 10.38 -6.23 -1.68
N LYS A 36 11.11 -6.59 -0.61
CA LYS A 36 11.63 -7.96 -0.44
C LYS A 36 10.50 -8.99 -0.41
N PRO A 37 10.71 -10.20 -0.99
CA PRO A 37 9.72 -11.27 -0.99
C PRO A 37 9.56 -11.94 0.38
N THR A 38 10.52 -11.79 1.27
CA THR A 38 10.45 -12.31 2.64
C THR A 38 9.48 -11.49 3.50
N ARG A 39 8.96 -12.08 4.58
CA ARG A 39 8.14 -11.34 5.57
C ARG A 39 8.93 -10.16 6.19
N GLY A 40 10.21 -10.38 6.47
CA GLY A 40 11.09 -9.43 7.15
C GLY A 40 10.73 -9.26 8.63
N ARG A 41 11.25 -8.20 9.25
CA ARG A 41 10.95 -7.84 10.65
C ARG A 41 9.47 -7.44 10.81
N PRO A 42 8.85 -7.62 12.00
CA PRO A 42 7.44 -7.31 12.21
C PRO A 42 7.03 -5.88 11.80
N HIS A 43 7.87 -4.88 12.08
CA HIS A 43 7.59 -3.49 11.72
C HIS A 43 7.60 -3.27 10.19
N VAL A 44 8.51 -3.92 9.44
CA VAL A 44 8.54 -3.92 7.97
C VAL A 44 7.29 -4.58 7.40
N ALA A 45 6.89 -5.72 7.99
CA ALA A 45 5.67 -6.41 7.59
C ALA A 45 4.42 -5.54 7.78
N ARG A 46 4.33 -4.81 8.90
CA ARG A 46 3.24 -3.87 9.18
C ARG A 46 3.22 -2.72 8.17
N ALA A 47 4.37 -2.10 7.92
CA ALA A 47 4.51 -1.04 6.92
C ALA A 47 4.07 -1.53 5.52
N ARG A 48 4.43 -2.75 5.14
CA ARG A 48 3.95 -3.34 3.87
C ARG A 48 2.42 -3.51 3.84
N GLN A 49 1.82 -3.98 4.93
CA GLN A 49 0.36 -4.13 5.04
C GLN A 49 -0.36 -2.77 4.94
N ILE A 50 0.18 -1.73 5.58
CA ILE A 50 -0.34 -0.35 5.46
C ILE A 50 -0.23 0.13 4.01
N SER A 51 0.91 -0.12 3.34
CA SER A 51 1.11 0.25 1.93
C SER A 51 0.07 -0.40 1.01
N ILE A 52 -0.21 -1.69 1.21
CA ILE A 52 -1.25 -2.43 0.46
C ILE A 52 -2.62 -1.80 0.69
N HIS A 53 -2.96 -1.53 1.95
CA HIS A 53 -4.24 -0.94 2.32
C HIS A 53 -4.44 0.46 1.72
N LEU A 54 -3.43 1.33 1.80
CA LEU A 54 -3.48 2.68 1.23
C LEU A 54 -3.61 2.64 -0.30
N ALA A 55 -2.87 1.76 -0.97
CA ALA A 55 -2.99 1.59 -2.42
C ALA A 55 -4.40 1.09 -2.82
N ARG A 56 -5.02 0.24 -2.00
CA ARG A 56 -6.42 -0.18 -2.18
C ARG A 56 -7.40 0.99 -2.00
N ARG A 57 -7.26 1.74 -0.91
CA ARG A 57 -8.20 2.81 -0.50
C ARG A 57 -8.11 4.07 -1.35
N VAL A 58 -6.91 4.51 -1.71
CA VAL A 58 -6.70 5.80 -2.41
C VAL A 58 -6.82 5.65 -3.92
N PHE A 59 -6.38 4.52 -4.47
CA PHE A 59 -6.27 4.32 -5.91
C PHE A 59 -7.21 3.26 -6.48
N ASP A 60 -8.06 2.67 -5.64
CA ASP A 60 -9.01 1.62 -5.99
C ASP A 60 -8.38 0.40 -6.67
N LEU A 61 -7.07 0.15 -6.46
CA LEU A 61 -6.41 -1.03 -7.02
C LEU A 61 -7.08 -2.30 -6.52
N ASN A 62 -7.43 -3.21 -7.42
CA ASN A 62 -8.09 -4.45 -7.01
C ASN A 62 -7.08 -5.44 -6.41
N HIS A 63 -7.56 -6.50 -5.75
CA HIS A 63 -6.69 -7.50 -5.10
C HIS A 63 -5.71 -8.19 -6.06
N ARG A 64 -6.05 -8.30 -7.35
CA ARG A 64 -5.16 -8.89 -8.36
C ARG A 64 -4.02 -7.96 -8.71
N GLN A 65 -4.30 -6.67 -8.91
CA GLN A 65 -3.28 -5.64 -9.12
C GLN A 65 -2.36 -5.57 -7.91
N LEU A 66 -2.92 -5.46 -6.70
CA LEU A 66 -2.12 -5.43 -5.47
C LEU A 66 -1.25 -6.67 -5.28
N ALA A 67 -1.80 -7.87 -5.55
CA ALA A 67 -1.03 -9.11 -5.46
C ALA A 67 0.17 -9.10 -6.40
N LEU A 68 -0.04 -8.62 -7.63
CA LEU A 68 1.03 -8.46 -8.63
C LEU A 68 2.07 -7.42 -8.19
N GLU A 69 1.64 -6.20 -7.87
CA GLU A 69 2.55 -5.08 -7.58
C GLU A 69 3.35 -5.26 -6.28
N PHE A 70 2.82 -6.01 -5.31
CA PHE A 70 3.53 -6.30 -4.06
C PHE A 70 4.24 -7.66 -4.09
N GLY A 71 4.11 -8.45 -5.15
CA GLY A 71 4.67 -9.80 -5.25
C GLY A 71 4.15 -10.74 -4.15
N ARG A 72 2.83 -10.69 -3.87
CA ARG A 72 2.18 -11.44 -2.80
C ARG A 72 0.94 -12.18 -3.28
N ASP A 73 0.59 -13.26 -2.58
CA ASP A 73 -0.68 -13.94 -2.82
C ASP A 73 -1.88 -13.04 -2.51
N ARG A 74 -2.99 -13.26 -3.23
CA ARG A 74 -4.24 -12.51 -3.02
C ARG A 74 -4.78 -12.64 -1.59
N SER A 75 -4.56 -13.78 -0.94
CA SER A 75 -4.91 -13.99 0.47
C SER A 75 -4.11 -13.07 1.41
N THR A 76 -2.82 -12.83 1.10
CA THR A 76 -1.97 -11.89 1.85
C THR A 76 -2.47 -10.45 1.71
N VAL A 77 -2.86 -10.05 0.50
CA VAL A 77 -3.46 -8.73 0.24
C VAL A 77 -4.77 -8.58 1.01
N HIS A 78 -5.66 -9.56 0.91
CA HIS A 78 -6.93 -9.55 1.63
C HIS A 78 -6.72 -9.46 3.14
N HIS A 79 -5.83 -10.29 3.68
CA HIS A 79 -5.47 -10.27 5.10
C HIS A 79 -4.93 -8.90 5.53
N ALA A 80 -4.04 -8.29 4.74
CA ALA A 80 -3.52 -6.95 5.01
C ALA A 80 -4.64 -5.91 5.09
N CYS A 81 -5.55 -5.89 4.11
CA CYS A 81 -6.69 -4.98 4.11
C CYS A 81 -7.57 -5.16 5.35
N CYS A 82 -7.98 -6.39 5.66
CA CYS A 82 -8.82 -6.69 6.83
C CYS A 82 -8.14 -6.31 8.15
N LEU A 83 -6.84 -6.55 8.27
CA LEU A 83 -6.05 -6.24 9.46
C LEU A 83 -5.97 -4.73 9.71
N ILE A 84 -5.64 -3.95 8.68
CA ILE A 84 -5.53 -2.48 8.80
C ILE A 84 -6.89 -1.84 9.05
N GLU A 85 -7.96 -2.31 8.40
CA GLU A 85 -9.35 -1.88 8.69
C GLU A 85 -9.81 -2.23 10.10
N GLY A 86 -9.36 -3.37 10.62
CA GLY A 86 -9.59 -3.76 12.02
C GLY A 86 -8.92 -2.79 12.99
N MET A 87 -7.65 -2.47 12.75
CA MET A 87 -6.90 -1.51 13.57
C MET A 87 -7.52 -0.11 13.50
N ARG A 88 -7.93 0.34 12.31
CA ARG A 88 -8.60 1.62 12.09
C ARG A 88 -9.84 1.77 12.97
N ARG A 89 -10.68 0.74 13.03
CA ARG A 89 -11.91 0.74 13.84
C ARG A 89 -11.69 0.70 15.35
N GLN A 90 -10.50 0.31 15.79
CA GLN A 90 -10.20 0.09 17.21
C GLN A 90 -9.32 1.20 17.81
N ASN A 91 -8.77 2.09 17.00
CA ASN A 91 -7.77 3.06 17.44
C ASN A 91 -7.85 4.36 16.63
N ASP A 92 -8.41 5.39 17.24
CA ASP A 92 -8.63 6.72 16.63
C ASP A 92 -7.32 7.43 16.26
N GLN A 93 -6.26 7.24 17.05
CA GLN A 93 -4.93 7.78 16.74
C GLN A 93 -4.37 7.13 15.46
N PHE A 94 -4.56 5.82 15.32
CA PHE A 94 -4.16 5.09 14.12
C PHE A 94 -5.01 5.51 12.91
N ASP A 95 -6.32 5.66 13.07
CA ASP A 95 -7.21 6.17 12.01
C ASP A 95 -6.81 7.57 11.54
N SER A 96 -6.53 8.47 12.48
CA SER A 96 -6.07 9.83 12.17
C SER A 96 -4.76 9.83 11.38
N THR A 97 -3.82 8.97 11.78
CA THR A 97 -2.53 8.81 11.09
C THR A 97 -2.73 8.24 9.68
N LEU A 98 -3.62 7.25 9.54
CA LEU A 98 -3.94 6.63 8.26
C LEU A 98 -4.61 7.62 7.31
N THR A 99 -5.58 8.39 7.80
CA THR A 99 -6.28 9.45 7.05
C THR A 99 -5.32 10.55 6.58
N TRP A 100 -4.35 10.92 7.43
CA TRP A 100 -3.29 11.84 7.03
C TRP A 100 -2.41 11.26 5.90
N MET A 101 -2.03 9.98 5.99
CA MET A 101 -1.30 9.31 4.90
C MET A 101 -2.13 9.18 3.61
N GLU A 102 -3.44 8.92 3.70
CA GLU A 102 -4.36 8.92 2.56
C GLU A 102 -4.35 10.28 1.85
N THR A 103 -4.41 11.38 2.62
CA THR A 103 -4.34 12.76 2.12
C THR A 103 -2.99 13.04 1.45
N LEU A 104 -1.89 12.66 2.09
CA LEU A 104 -0.54 12.83 1.53
C LEU A 104 -0.39 12.07 0.20
N LEU A 105 -0.93 10.85 0.14
CA LEU A 105 -0.87 10.00 -1.04
C LEU A 105 -1.70 10.56 -2.20
N ARG A 106 -2.91 11.09 -1.94
CA ARG A 106 -3.73 11.79 -2.95
C ARG A 106 -3.01 13.00 -3.53
N ARG A 107 -2.44 13.83 -2.66
CA ARG A 107 -1.67 15.03 -3.07
C ARG A 107 -0.45 14.66 -3.91
N ALA A 108 0.34 13.68 -3.46
CA ALA A 108 1.51 13.22 -4.19
C ALA A 108 1.17 12.59 -5.56
N ALA A 109 -0.04 12.04 -5.69
CA ALA A 109 -0.56 11.52 -6.95
C ALA A 109 -1.23 12.59 -7.84
N GLY A 110 -1.31 13.85 -7.39
CA GLY A 110 -2.02 14.92 -8.10
C GLY A 110 -3.53 14.71 -8.20
N MET A 111 -4.12 13.94 -7.28
CA MET A 111 -5.56 13.68 -7.27
C MET A 111 -6.28 14.81 -6.51
N PRO A 112 -7.46 15.25 -6.98
CA PRO A 112 -8.29 16.20 -6.25
C PRO A 112 -8.71 15.62 -4.89
N GLN A 113 -8.96 16.52 -3.93
CA GLN A 113 -9.41 16.18 -2.58
C GLN A 113 -10.89 15.82 -2.56
#